data_AF-A0A660YGL3-F1
#
_entry.id   AF-A0A660YGL3-F1
#
_cell.length_a   1.000
_cell.length_b   1.000
_cell.length_c   1.000
_cell.angle_alpha   90.00
_cell.angle_beta   90.00
_cell.angle_gamma   90.00
#
_symmetry.space_group_name_H-M   'P 1'
#
loop_
_entity.id
_entity.type
_entity.pdbx_description
1 polymer ?
#
loop_
_entity_poly.entity_id
_entity_poly.type
_entity_poly.pdbx_seq_one_letter_code
_entity_poly.pdbx_strand_id
1 'polypeptide(L)'
;IRPEETAAKFLTALEVLREGRGTCTEHSVLFVALCRAMGVPARAALGLLGAGRRLVPHMWAQVHLGAWVDVDPSYGQFGVDGAHLALAYADVSLKELPEAERVLQMALANWDTAQVVRVRADGDVYLPEAERLWKEADKAEQSFKDDEAIGLLRRLISLPENRLTAPALYRLGVLLVRKGRKEEAEGQLLKLLEEFPGSEEVDDALYKLAEISYKKRALKFLKRLVEEFPDSPLADDALHREAEIYLRLGERGKAEEALRLLSERYPDSPWARRGRR
;
A
#
# COMPACT_ATOMS: atom_id res chain seq x y z
N ILE A 1 -14.10 -47.02 -21.15
CA ILE A 1 -15.28 -46.17 -20.87
C ILE A 1 -15.39 -45.21 -22.05
N ARG A 2 -16.52 -45.18 -22.76
CA ARG A 2 -16.68 -44.38 -23.99
C ARG A 2 -16.95 -42.90 -23.61
N PRO A 3 -16.25 -41.90 -24.17
CA PRO A 3 -16.39 -40.47 -23.82
C PRO A 3 -17.79 -39.87 -24.08
N GLU A 4 -18.62 -40.58 -24.84
CA GLU A 4 -19.96 -40.20 -25.31
C GLU A 4 -21.04 -40.39 -24.23
N GLU A 5 -20.69 -41.05 -23.12
CA GLU A 5 -21.57 -41.38 -21.99
C GLU A 5 -21.25 -40.55 -20.74
N THR A 6 -20.68 -39.36 -20.91
CA THR A 6 -20.54 -38.37 -19.81
C THR A 6 -21.59 -37.27 -19.97
N ALA A 7 -22.40 -37.05 -18.93
CA ALA A 7 -23.69 -36.33 -18.97
C ALA A 7 -23.66 -34.79 -19.13
N ALA A 8 -22.58 -34.21 -19.66
CA ALA A 8 -22.57 -32.81 -20.07
C ALA A 8 -21.71 -32.64 -21.33
N LYS A 9 -22.36 -32.51 -22.49
CA LYS A 9 -21.70 -32.11 -23.74
C LYS A 9 -21.33 -30.63 -23.62
N PHE A 10 -20.04 -30.31 -23.48
CA PHE A 10 -19.55 -28.94 -23.57
C PHE A 10 -19.69 -28.42 -25.02
N LEU A 11 -20.23 -27.23 -25.17
CA LEU A 11 -20.35 -26.54 -26.46
C LEU A 11 -19.02 -25.92 -26.87
N THR A 12 -18.69 -26.04 -28.16
CA THR A 12 -17.57 -25.30 -28.77
C THR A 12 -17.91 -23.81 -28.89
N ALA A 13 -16.90 -22.94 -28.99
CA ALA A 13 -17.13 -21.51 -29.19
C ALA A 13 -18.07 -21.20 -30.38
N LEU A 14 -17.93 -21.94 -31.49
CA LEU A 14 -18.80 -21.77 -32.67
C LEU A 14 -20.24 -22.21 -32.41
N GLU A 15 -20.46 -23.26 -31.61
CA GLU A 15 -21.81 -23.67 -31.19
C GLU A 15 -22.43 -22.62 -30.26
N VAL A 16 -21.69 -22.13 -29.26
CA VAL A 16 -22.16 -21.06 -28.35
C VAL A 16 -22.54 -19.80 -29.14
N LEU A 17 -21.72 -19.41 -30.12
CA LEU A 17 -21.97 -18.23 -30.96
C LEU A 17 -23.24 -18.38 -31.81
N ARG A 18 -23.49 -19.58 -32.34
CA ARG A 18 -24.67 -19.87 -33.18
C ARG A 18 -25.94 -20.02 -32.35
N GLU A 19 -25.84 -20.65 -31.20
CA GLU A 19 -26.99 -21.00 -30.37
C GLU A 19 -27.36 -19.92 -29.36
N GLY A 20 -26.44 -18.99 -29.07
CA GLY A 20 -26.66 -17.89 -28.12
C GLY A 20 -26.89 -18.36 -26.69
N ARG A 21 -26.41 -19.55 -26.33
CA ARG A 21 -26.55 -20.16 -25.00
C ARG A 21 -25.27 -20.89 -24.60
N GLY A 22 -25.04 -20.96 -23.29
CA GLY A 22 -23.94 -21.74 -22.72
C GLY A 22 -23.80 -21.56 -21.21
N THR A 23 -22.84 -22.25 -20.63
CA THR A 23 -22.38 -22.06 -19.25
C THR A 23 -21.42 -20.87 -19.12
N CYS A 24 -21.02 -20.50 -17.90
CA CYS A 24 -20.02 -19.44 -17.71
C CYS A 24 -18.67 -19.77 -18.38
N THR A 25 -18.28 -21.05 -18.35
CA THR A 25 -17.12 -21.57 -19.09
C THR A 25 -17.27 -21.34 -20.59
N GLU A 26 -18.39 -21.76 -21.18
CA GLU A 26 -18.63 -21.71 -22.62
C GLU A 26 -18.69 -20.28 -23.17
N HIS A 27 -19.38 -19.37 -22.46
CA HIS A 27 -19.40 -17.95 -22.81
C HIS A 27 -18.00 -17.31 -22.71
N SER A 28 -17.22 -17.67 -21.69
CA SER A 28 -15.86 -17.16 -21.50
C SER A 28 -14.90 -17.66 -22.58
N VAL A 29 -14.99 -18.94 -22.97
CA VAL A 29 -14.19 -19.49 -24.08
C VAL A 29 -14.53 -18.80 -25.39
N LEU A 30 -15.83 -18.60 -25.69
CA LEU A 30 -16.25 -17.84 -26.87
C LEU A 30 -15.70 -16.42 -26.85
N PHE A 31 -15.84 -15.71 -25.73
CA PHE A 31 -15.37 -14.33 -25.60
C PHE A 31 -13.85 -14.22 -25.82
N VAL A 32 -13.06 -15.08 -25.17
CA VAL A 32 -11.60 -15.14 -25.36
C VAL A 32 -11.24 -15.41 -26.82
N ALA A 33 -11.95 -16.32 -27.49
CA ALA A 33 -11.73 -16.62 -28.90
C ALA A 33 -12.01 -15.40 -29.80
N LEU A 34 -13.10 -14.67 -29.55
CA LEU A 34 -13.45 -13.45 -30.28
C LEU A 34 -12.41 -12.35 -30.08
N CYS A 35 -11.95 -12.12 -28.85
CA CYS A 35 -10.90 -11.13 -28.56
C CYS A 35 -9.61 -11.46 -29.33
N ARG A 36 -9.17 -12.72 -29.27
CA ARG A 36 -7.96 -13.17 -29.96
C ARG A 36 -8.08 -13.08 -31.48
N ALA A 37 -9.26 -13.35 -32.04
CA ALA A 37 -9.53 -13.17 -33.46
C ALA A 37 -9.39 -11.70 -33.91
N MET A 38 -9.61 -10.75 -33.00
CA MET A 38 -9.36 -9.32 -33.23
C MET A 38 -7.92 -8.88 -32.89
N GLY A 39 -7.03 -9.82 -32.55
CA GLY A 39 -5.65 -9.52 -32.16
C GLY A 39 -5.49 -9.01 -30.71
N VAL A 40 -6.53 -9.07 -29.89
CA VAL A 40 -6.48 -8.66 -28.48
C VAL A 40 -6.06 -9.86 -27.62
N PRO A 41 -4.96 -9.77 -26.85
CA PRO A 41 -4.59 -10.83 -25.91
C PRO A 41 -5.69 -11.02 -24.87
N ALA A 42 -6.14 -12.26 -24.70
CA ALA A 42 -7.18 -12.62 -23.74
C ALA A 42 -6.87 -13.98 -23.11
N ARG A 43 -7.36 -14.22 -21.90
CA ARG A 43 -7.19 -15.49 -21.15
C ARG A 43 -8.42 -15.77 -20.27
N ALA A 44 -8.53 -17.00 -19.76
CA ALA A 44 -9.56 -17.34 -18.79
C ALA A 44 -9.12 -16.98 -17.36
N ALA A 45 -10.09 -16.62 -16.53
CA ALA A 45 -9.96 -16.48 -15.09
C ALA A 45 -10.94 -17.45 -14.42
N LEU A 46 -10.42 -18.24 -13.48
CA LEU A 46 -11.18 -19.26 -12.75
C LEU A 46 -11.16 -18.93 -11.27
N GLY A 47 -12.32 -19.02 -10.63
CA GLY A 47 -12.45 -18.55 -9.27
C GLY A 47 -13.82 -18.81 -8.66
N LEU A 48 -14.18 -17.93 -7.75
CA LEU A 48 -15.46 -17.96 -7.05
C LEU A 48 -16.23 -16.67 -7.31
N LEU A 49 -17.54 -16.80 -7.45
CA LEU A 49 -18.47 -15.69 -7.52
C LEU A 49 -19.35 -15.65 -6.27
N GLY A 50 -19.50 -14.48 -5.66
CA GLY A 50 -20.45 -14.22 -4.59
C GLY A 50 -21.89 -14.28 -5.09
N ALA A 51 -22.64 -15.27 -4.60
CA ALA A 51 -24.08 -15.42 -4.85
C ALA A 51 -24.83 -15.39 -3.51
N GLY A 52 -25.18 -14.17 -3.06
CA GLY A 52 -25.77 -13.95 -1.74
C GLY A 52 -24.79 -14.30 -0.62
N ARG A 53 -25.09 -15.35 0.17
CA ARG A 53 -24.24 -15.83 1.27
C ARG A 53 -23.36 -17.03 0.89
N ARG A 54 -23.27 -17.35 -0.41
CA ARG A 54 -22.51 -18.49 -0.91
C ARG A 54 -21.46 -18.02 -1.91
N LEU A 55 -20.33 -18.72 -1.93
CA LEU A 55 -19.35 -18.64 -3.01
C LEU A 55 -19.60 -19.83 -3.93
N VAL A 56 -19.75 -19.57 -5.23
CA VAL A 56 -19.95 -20.61 -6.24
C VAL A 56 -18.79 -20.62 -7.23
N PRO A 57 -18.33 -21.79 -7.69
CA PRO A 57 -17.36 -21.89 -8.77
C PRO A 57 -17.81 -21.09 -10.00
N HIS A 58 -16.91 -20.29 -10.55
CA HIS A 58 -17.21 -19.43 -11.68
C HIS A 58 -15.99 -19.24 -12.58
N MET A 59 -16.25 -19.02 -13.86
CA MET A 59 -15.24 -18.73 -14.86
C MET A 59 -15.66 -17.51 -15.67
N TRP A 60 -14.72 -16.59 -15.84
CA TRP A 60 -14.86 -15.38 -16.67
C TRP A 60 -13.60 -15.19 -17.52
N ALA A 61 -13.46 -14.04 -18.18
CA ALA A 61 -12.34 -13.73 -19.08
C ALA A 61 -11.51 -12.54 -18.59
N GLN A 62 -10.25 -12.49 -19.01
CA GLN A 62 -9.41 -11.30 -18.93
C GLN A 62 -8.93 -10.90 -20.32
N VAL A 63 -8.95 -9.60 -20.61
CA VAL A 63 -8.43 -9.01 -21.85
C VAL A 63 -7.32 -8.02 -21.53
N HIS A 64 -6.34 -7.87 -22.41
CA HIS A 64 -5.22 -6.96 -22.21
C HIS A 64 -5.39 -5.67 -23.00
N LEU A 65 -5.69 -4.57 -22.31
CA LEU A 65 -5.91 -3.23 -22.86
C LEU A 65 -4.94 -2.22 -22.23
N GLY A 66 -3.64 -2.51 -22.29
CA GLY A 66 -2.59 -1.80 -21.53
C GLY A 66 -2.42 -2.32 -20.10
N ALA A 67 -3.47 -2.90 -19.54
CA ALA A 67 -3.45 -3.75 -18.36
C ALA A 67 -4.44 -4.92 -18.55
N TRP A 68 -4.37 -5.94 -17.71
CA TRP A 68 -5.39 -6.99 -17.66
C TRP A 68 -6.69 -6.42 -17.09
N VAL A 69 -7.78 -6.57 -17.83
CA VAL A 69 -9.13 -6.15 -17.45
C VAL A 69 -10.00 -7.39 -17.39
N ASP A 70 -10.59 -7.65 -16.24
CA ASP A 70 -11.57 -8.71 -16.03
C ASP A 70 -12.90 -8.36 -16.71
N VAL A 71 -13.46 -9.31 -17.44
CA VAL A 71 -14.72 -9.22 -18.16
C VAL A 71 -15.50 -10.49 -17.86
N ASP A 72 -16.76 -10.36 -17.48
CA ASP A 72 -17.68 -11.47 -17.29
C ASP A 72 -18.75 -11.47 -18.40
N PRO A 73 -18.56 -12.29 -19.46
CA PRO A 73 -19.53 -12.39 -20.55
C PRO A 73 -20.86 -13.01 -20.12
N SER A 74 -20.88 -13.77 -19.02
CA SER A 74 -22.09 -14.43 -18.50
C SER A 74 -23.06 -13.43 -17.91
N TYR A 75 -22.54 -12.33 -17.33
CA TYR A 75 -23.32 -11.26 -16.72
C TYR A 75 -23.22 -9.93 -17.47
N GLY A 76 -22.50 -9.90 -18.61
CA GLY A 76 -22.31 -8.68 -19.42
C GLY A 76 -21.51 -7.59 -18.70
N GLN A 77 -20.59 -7.98 -17.81
CA GLN A 77 -19.80 -7.04 -17.01
C GLN A 77 -18.43 -6.78 -17.67
N PHE A 78 -18.08 -5.52 -17.84
CA PHE A 78 -16.76 -5.09 -18.29
C PHE A 78 -16.08 -4.34 -17.13
N GLY A 79 -15.11 -4.98 -16.50
CA GLY A 79 -14.76 -4.71 -15.10
C GLY A 79 -15.69 -5.51 -14.17
N VAL A 80 -15.10 -6.42 -13.40
CA VAL A 80 -15.83 -7.19 -12.38
C VAL A 80 -15.77 -6.50 -11.02
N ASP A 81 -16.77 -6.73 -10.18
CA ASP A 81 -16.84 -6.18 -8.83
C ASP A 81 -16.11 -7.07 -7.79
N GLY A 82 -16.15 -6.65 -6.52
CA GLY A 82 -15.57 -7.39 -5.41
C GLY A 82 -16.23 -8.74 -5.11
N ALA A 83 -17.29 -9.14 -5.82
CA ALA A 83 -17.87 -10.47 -5.68
C ALA A 83 -17.07 -11.54 -6.43
N HIS A 84 -16.12 -11.15 -7.28
CA HIS A 84 -15.28 -12.05 -8.06
C HIS A 84 -13.94 -12.30 -7.35
N LEU A 85 -13.65 -13.56 -7.04
CA LEU A 85 -12.41 -13.99 -6.40
C LEU A 85 -11.63 -14.90 -7.35
N ALA A 86 -10.65 -14.32 -8.05
CA ALA A 86 -9.77 -15.07 -8.96
C ALA A 86 -8.82 -15.99 -8.18
N LEU A 87 -8.76 -17.26 -8.58
CA LEU A 87 -7.87 -18.27 -8.00
C LEU A 87 -6.82 -18.77 -8.99
N ALA A 88 -7.16 -18.78 -10.28
CA ALA A 88 -6.23 -19.15 -11.35
C ALA A 88 -6.52 -18.40 -12.64
N TYR A 89 -5.49 -18.26 -13.47
CA TYR A 89 -5.60 -17.76 -14.84
C TYR A 89 -4.96 -18.77 -15.78
N ALA A 90 -5.56 -19.01 -16.95
CA ALA A 90 -5.04 -19.97 -17.92
C ALA A 90 -5.40 -19.61 -19.36
N ASP A 91 -4.63 -20.16 -20.30
CA ASP A 91 -5.11 -20.30 -21.67
C ASP A 91 -6.34 -21.22 -21.73
N VAL A 92 -7.26 -20.97 -22.66
CA VAL A 92 -8.46 -21.79 -22.87
C VAL A 92 -8.17 -23.11 -23.61
N SER A 93 -6.89 -23.45 -23.81
CA SER A 93 -6.48 -24.72 -24.40
C SER A 93 -6.91 -25.92 -23.57
N LEU A 94 -7.07 -27.07 -24.24
CA LEU A 94 -7.38 -28.35 -23.62
C LEU A 94 -6.29 -28.85 -22.66
N LYS A 95 -5.11 -28.22 -22.64
CA LYS A 95 -4.02 -28.55 -21.75
C LYS A 95 -4.02 -27.68 -20.50
N GLU A 96 -4.09 -26.36 -20.66
CA GLU A 96 -3.92 -25.42 -19.53
C GLU A 96 -5.19 -25.22 -18.73
N LEU A 97 -6.38 -25.24 -19.37
CA LEU A 97 -7.63 -25.01 -18.66
C LEU A 97 -7.90 -26.06 -17.56
N PRO A 98 -7.69 -27.38 -17.81
CA PRO A 98 -7.80 -28.38 -16.75
C PRO A 98 -6.77 -28.23 -15.62
N GLU A 99 -5.58 -27.67 -15.90
CA GLU A 99 -4.57 -27.41 -14.87
C GLU A 99 -5.02 -26.27 -13.94
N ALA A 100 -5.61 -25.21 -14.48
CA ALA A 100 -6.20 -24.13 -13.67
C ALA A 100 -7.43 -24.59 -12.89
N GLU A 101 -8.26 -25.46 -13.45
CA GLU A 101 -9.40 -26.05 -12.72
C GLU A 101 -8.93 -26.84 -11.48
N ARG A 102 -7.78 -27.52 -11.54
CA ARG A 102 -7.22 -28.20 -10.36
C ARG A 102 -6.88 -27.21 -9.24
N VAL A 103 -6.38 -26.03 -9.56
CA VAL A 103 -6.11 -24.98 -8.56
C VAL A 103 -7.40 -24.56 -7.87
N LEU A 104 -8.48 -24.36 -8.62
CA LEU A 104 -9.80 -24.07 -8.07
C LEU A 104 -10.29 -25.20 -7.15
N GLN A 105 -10.16 -26.46 -7.56
CA GLN A 105 -10.54 -27.60 -6.73
C GLN A 105 -9.72 -27.69 -5.45
N MET A 106 -8.40 -27.45 -5.53
CA MET A 106 -7.53 -27.40 -4.36
C MET A 106 -7.92 -26.27 -3.40
N ALA A 107 -8.22 -25.09 -3.92
CA ALA A 107 -8.66 -23.95 -3.12
C ALA A 107 -9.98 -24.25 -2.39
N LEU A 108 -10.95 -24.87 -3.08
CA LEU A 108 -12.22 -25.30 -2.48
C LEU A 108 -12.02 -26.34 -1.38
N ALA A 109 -11.10 -27.30 -1.60
CA ALA A 109 -10.82 -28.37 -0.64
C ALA A 109 -10.10 -27.89 0.63
N ASN A 110 -9.41 -26.74 0.57
CA ASN A 110 -8.60 -26.21 1.67
C ASN A 110 -9.03 -24.79 2.09
N TRP A 111 -10.27 -24.39 1.78
CA TRP A 111 -10.74 -23.02 1.98
C TRP A 111 -10.73 -22.59 3.45
N ASP A 112 -10.91 -23.53 4.36
CA ASP A 112 -10.82 -23.35 5.81
C ASP A 112 -9.41 -22.92 6.28
N THR A 113 -8.38 -23.18 5.47
CA THR A 113 -7.00 -22.77 5.74
C THR A 113 -6.63 -21.46 5.05
N ALA A 114 -7.52 -20.87 4.25
CA ALA A 114 -7.24 -19.66 3.50
C ALA A 114 -6.93 -18.49 4.45
N GLN A 115 -5.84 -17.79 4.16
CA GLN A 115 -5.42 -16.60 4.92
C GLN A 115 -5.17 -15.46 3.96
N VAL A 116 -5.60 -14.27 4.37
CA VAL A 116 -5.16 -13.04 3.72
C VAL A 116 -3.67 -12.89 4.02
N VAL A 117 -2.84 -12.85 2.99
CA VAL A 117 -1.39 -12.63 3.12
C VAL A 117 -0.98 -11.24 2.65
N ARG A 118 -1.78 -10.66 1.76
CA ARG A 118 -1.58 -9.32 1.21
C ARG A 118 -2.90 -8.81 0.63
N VAL A 119 -3.19 -7.55 0.86
CA VAL A 119 -4.26 -6.81 0.16
C VAL A 119 -3.60 -5.65 -0.57
N ARG A 120 -4.05 -5.38 -1.80
CA ARG A 120 -3.69 -4.17 -2.53
C ARG A 120 -4.97 -3.44 -2.89
N ALA A 121 -5.08 -2.17 -2.51
CA ALA A 121 -6.24 -1.33 -2.78
C ALA A 121 -5.78 0.11 -2.94
N ASP A 122 -6.21 0.81 -3.99
CA ASP A 122 -5.93 2.23 -4.21
C ASP A 122 -4.43 2.62 -4.14
N GLY A 123 -3.54 1.71 -4.54
CA GLY A 123 -2.09 1.88 -4.45
C GLY A 123 -1.48 1.44 -3.13
N ASP A 124 -2.27 1.32 -2.07
CA ASP A 124 -1.83 0.84 -0.78
C ASP A 124 -1.65 -0.66 -0.73
N VAL A 125 -0.64 -1.08 0.03
CA VAL A 125 -0.38 -2.49 0.33
C VAL A 125 -0.59 -2.72 1.82
N TYR A 126 -1.51 -3.61 2.13
CA TYR A 126 -1.76 -4.10 3.48
C TYR A 126 -1.19 -5.51 3.65
N LEU A 127 -0.40 -5.71 4.69
CA LEU A 127 0.18 -7.00 5.05
C LEU A 127 -0.24 -7.33 6.49
N PRO A 128 -1.04 -8.40 6.71
CA PRO A 128 -1.42 -8.82 8.06
C PRO A 128 -0.24 -9.06 9.01
N GLU A 129 0.89 -9.51 8.48
CA GLU A 129 2.11 -9.64 9.26
C GLU A 129 2.67 -8.29 9.72
N ALA A 130 2.66 -7.26 8.87
CA ALA A 130 3.11 -5.91 9.24
C ALA A 130 2.23 -5.34 10.35
N GLU A 131 0.91 -5.52 10.27
CA GLU A 131 -0.04 -5.10 11.30
C GLU A 131 0.20 -5.77 12.65
N ARG A 132 0.49 -7.07 12.63
CA ARG A 132 0.81 -7.81 13.85
C ARG A 132 2.08 -7.26 14.48
N LEU A 133 3.14 -7.09 13.68
CA LEU A 133 4.42 -6.54 14.16
C LEU A 133 4.25 -5.12 14.71
N TRP A 134 3.44 -4.29 14.07
CA TRP A 134 3.13 -2.93 14.54
C TRP A 134 2.44 -2.92 15.90
N LYS A 135 1.40 -3.75 16.07
CA LYS A 135 0.68 -3.88 17.35
C LYS A 135 1.56 -4.43 18.46
N GLU A 136 2.42 -5.40 18.15
CA GLU A 136 3.37 -5.94 19.11
C GLU A 136 4.43 -4.91 19.51
N ALA A 137 4.93 -4.11 18.55
CA ALA A 137 5.87 -3.03 18.82
C ALA A 137 5.25 -1.97 19.74
N ASP A 138 4.00 -1.58 19.46
CA ASP A 138 3.26 -0.64 20.30
C ASP A 138 3.09 -1.13 21.74
N LYS A 139 2.71 -2.40 21.91
CA LYS A 139 2.62 -3.03 23.23
C LYS A 139 3.96 -3.10 23.95
N ALA A 140 5.04 -3.40 23.24
CA ALA A 140 6.38 -3.44 23.80
C ALA A 140 6.81 -2.04 24.28
N GLU A 141 6.54 -0.98 23.53
CA GLU A 141 6.82 0.40 23.93
C GLU A 141 6.02 0.84 25.16
N GLN A 142 4.72 0.52 25.20
CA GLN A 142 3.88 0.78 26.38
C GLN A 142 4.37 0.04 27.64
N SER A 143 5.08 -1.07 27.44
CA SER A 143 5.70 -1.86 28.50
C SER A 143 7.15 -1.44 28.79
N PHE A 144 7.62 -0.31 28.23
CA PHE A 144 8.99 0.21 28.35
C PHE A 144 10.07 -0.76 27.83
N LYS A 145 9.72 -1.63 26.87
CA LYS A 145 10.62 -2.62 26.26
C LYS A 145 11.13 -2.15 24.89
N ASP A 146 11.91 -1.08 24.89
CA ASP A 146 12.38 -0.41 23.68
C ASP A 146 13.16 -1.31 22.73
N ASP A 147 14.03 -2.16 23.25
CA ASP A 147 14.86 -3.03 22.42
C ASP A 147 14.03 -4.09 21.69
N GLU A 148 12.93 -4.56 22.32
CA GLU A 148 11.96 -5.46 21.71
C GLU A 148 11.18 -4.73 20.60
N ALA A 149 10.67 -3.52 20.88
CA ALA A 149 9.98 -2.70 19.89
C ALA A 149 10.85 -2.36 18.68
N ILE A 150 12.12 -1.99 18.90
CA ILE A 150 13.11 -1.74 17.84
C ILE A 150 13.29 -2.99 16.97
N GLY A 151 13.37 -4.18 17.57
CA GLY A 151 13.47 -5.44 16.83
C GLY A 151 12.24 -5.73 15.97
N LEU A 152 11.05 -5.48 16.50
CA LEU A 152 9.77 -5.66 15.79
C LEU A 152 9.61 -4.69 14.61
N LEU A 153 9.95 -3.41 14.81
CA LEU A 153 9.90 -2.40 13.74
C LEU A 153 10.90 -2.70 12.63
N ARG A 154 12.12 -3.17 12.96
CA ARG A 154 13.10 -3.61 11.95
C ARG A 154 12.57 -4.76 11.10
N ARG A 155 11.89 -5.73 11.73
CA ARG A 155 11.24 -6.82 10.99
C ARG A 155 10.13 -6.31 10.09
N LEU A 156 9.32 -5.36 10.57
CA LEU A 156 8.25 -4.75 9.76
C LEU A 156 8.82 -4.04 8.52
N ILE A 157 9.87 -3.23 8.69
CA ILE A 157 10.53 -2.51 7.59
C ILE A 157 11.20 -3.47 6.59
N SER A 158 11.57 -4.68 7.01
CA SER A 158 12.13 -5.71 6.13
C SER A 158 11.10 -6.45 5.27
N LEU A 159 9.80 -6.29 5.56
CA LEU A 159 8.73 -6.81 4.72
C LEU A 159 8.65 -6.01 3.41
N PRO A 160 7.97 -6.53 2.36
CA PRO A 160 7.63 -5.72 1.20
C PRO A 160 6.95 -4.42 1.62
N GLU A 161 7.25 -3.35 0.89
CA GLU A 161 6.67 -2.02 1.13
C GLU A 161 5.15 -2.12 1.33
N ASN A 162 4.70 -1.48 2.41
CA ASN A 162 3.33 -1.52 2.87
C ASN A 162 2.98 -0.22 3.59
N ARG A 163 1.69 -0.01 3.85
CA ARG A 163 1.16 1.22 4.47
C ARG A 163 1.79 1.58 5.83
N LEU A 164 2.45 0.62 6.50
CA LEU A 164 3.10 0.84 7.79
C LEU A 164 4.61 1.09 7.67
N THR A 165 5.20 1.06 6.47
CA THR A 165 6.65 1.21 6.30
C THR A 165 7.13 2.60 6.71
N ALA A 166 6.50 3.67 6.22
CA ALA A 166 6.83 5.04 6.58
C ALA A 166 6.66 5.34 8.08
N PRO A 167 5.50 5.05 8.72
CA PRO A 167 5.35 5.26 10.16
C PRO A 167 6.32 4.40 10.99
N ALA A 168 6.67 3.19 10.53
CA ALA A 168 7.67 2.37 11.21
C ALA A 168 9.08 2.95 11.14
N LEU A 169 9.47 3.54 9.99
CA LEU A 169 10.76 4.23 9.87
C LEU A 169 10.85 5.42 10.83
N TYR A 170 9.81 6.24 10.91
CA TYR A 170 9.76 7.37 11.84
C TYR A 170 9.84 6.89 13.29
N ARG A 171 8.95 5.96 13.67
CA ARG A 171 8.87 5.42 15.03
C ARG A 171 10.17 4.76 15.47
N LEU A 172 10.80 3.99 14.58
CA LEU A 172 12.11 3.40 14.83
C LEU A 172 13.18 4.47 15.04
N GLY A 173 13.18 5.53 14.22
CA GLY A 173 14.05 6.69 14.38
C GLY A 173 13.91 7.30 15.78
N VAL A 174 12.69 7.59 16.22
CA VAL A 174 12.41 8.16 17.56
C VAL A 174 12.94 7.27 18.69
N LEU A 175 12.70 5.96 18.64
CA LEU A 175 13.21 5.02 19.65
C LEU A 175 14.73 4.96 19.67
N LEU A 176 15.37 4.97 18.51
CA LEU A 176 16.83 4.97 18.40
C LEU A 176 17.43 6.24 19.01
N VAL A 177 16.80 7.41 18.82
CA VAL A 177 17.21 8.65 19.49
C VAL A 177 17.11 8.51 21.01
N ARG A 178 16.02 7.94 21.52
CA ARG A 178 15.82 7.70 22.97
C ARG A 178 16.90 6.79 23.56
N LYS A 179 17.38 5.82 22.77
CA LYS A 179 18.49 4.91 23.13
C LYS A 179 19.88 5.52 22.91
N GLY A 180 19.96 6.78 22.48
CA GLY A 180 21.23 7.48 22.20
C GLY A 180 21.91 7.09 20.88
N ARG A 181 21.25 6.29 20.04
CA ARG A 181 21.77 5.75 18.77
C ARG A 181 21.43 6.72 17.62
N LYS A 182 21.97 7.94 17.68
CA LYS A 182 21.58 9.04 16.79
C LYS A 182 21.91 8.80 15.32
N GLU A 183 23.03 8.17 15.03
CA GLU A 183 23.47 7.90 13.66
C GLU A 183 22.52 6.89 12.99
N GLU A 184 22.12 5.85 13.71
CA GLU A 184 21.13 4.88 13.20
C GLU A 184 19.76 5.53 13.04
N ALA A 185 19.35 6.37 13.99
CA ALA A 185 18.10 7.12 13.90
C ALA A 185 18.07 8.01 12.65
N GLU A 186 19.15 8.78 12.43
CA GLU A 186 19.30 9.63 11.25
C GLU A 186 19.18 8.82 9.96
N GLY A 187 19.81 7.64 9.88
CA GLY A 187 19.69 6.76 8.72
C GLY A 187 18.24 6.34 8.41
N GLN A 188 17.43 6.02 9.43
CA GLN A 188 16.03 5.63 9.21
C GLN A 188 15.16 6.82 8.80
N LEU A 189 15.37 7.98 9.42
CA LEU A 189 14.61 9.19 9.11
C LEU A 189 14.94 9.74 7.72
N LEU A 190 16.20 9.70 7.29
CA LEU A 190 16.59 10.08 5.93
C LEU A 190 15.98 9.13 4.89
N LYS A 191 15.97 7.82 5.17
CA LYS A 191 15.31 6.84 4.32
C LYS A 191 13.82 7.14 4.15
N LEU A 192 13.14 7.56 5.22
CA LEU A 192 11.74 8.00 5.14
C LEU A 192 11.57 9.18 4.17
N LEU A 193 12.39 10.22 4.29
CA LEU A 193 12.31 11.39 3.41
C LEU A 193 12.60 11.07 1.94
N GLU A 194 13.47 10.09 1.69
CA GLU A 194 13.89 9.70 0.33
C GLU A 194 12.88 8.76 -0.35
N GLU A 195 12.37 7.77 0.37
CA GLU A 195 11.49 6.73 -0.19
C GLU A 195 10.00 7.07 -0.06
N PHE A 196 9.63 7.87 0.94
CA PHE A 196 8.23 8.20 1.27
C PHE A 196 8.00 9.72 1.43
N PRO A 197 8.40 10.57 0.45
CA PRO A 197 8.36 12.03 0.60
C PRO A 197 6.94 12.63 0.74
N GLY A 198 5.89 11.87 0.47
CA GLY A 198 4.50 12.30 0.62
C GLY A 198 3.77 11.67 1.81
N SER A 199 4.46 10.97 2.72
CA SER A 199 3.82 10.37 3.89
C SER A 199 3.51 11.40 4.97
N GLU A 200 2.57 11.08 5.85
CA GLU A 200 2.15 11.97 6.95
C GLU A 200 3.26 12.20 7.99
N GLU A 201 4.31 11.36 8.01
CA GLU A 201 5.40 11.45 8.99
C GLU A 201 6.59 12.30 8.53
N VAL A 202 6.53 12.90 7.35
CA VAL A 202 7.66 13.61 6.75
C VAL A 202 8.02 14.88 7.53
N ASP A 203 7.03 15.67 7.94
CA ASP A 203 7.23 16.88 8.74
C ASP A 203 7.79 16.55 10.13
N ASP A 204 7.22 15.53 10.77
CA ASP A 204 7.66 14.90 12.00
C ASP A 204 9.14 14.43 11.92
N ALA A 205 9.50 13.75 10.83
CA ALA A 205 10.84 13.27 10.57
C ALA A 205 11.84 14.41 10.32
N LEU A 206 11.45 15.45 9.57
CA LEU A 206 12.25 16.67 9.36
C LEU A 206 12.54 17.37 10.69
N TYR A 207 11.52 17.53 11.53
CA TYR A 207 11.70 18.13 12.84
C TYR A 207 12.63 17.27 13.70
N LYS A 208 12.40 15.95 13.77
CA LYS A 208 13.25 15.02 14.52
C LYS A 208 14.71 15.03 14.08
N LEU A 209 14.96 15.05 12.76
CA LEU A 209 16.29 15.18 12.17
C LEU A 209 16.95 16.49 12.58
N ALA A 210 16.21 17.59 12.61
CA ALA A 210 16.71 18.87 13.12
C ALA A 210 17.10 18.79 14.60
N GLU A 211 16.35 18.06 15.42
CA GLU A 211 16.66 17.93 16.85
C GLU A 211 17.97 17.21 17.12
N ILE A 212 18.28 16.18 16.31
CA ILE A 212 19.49 15.37 16.47
C ILE A 212 20.69 15.93 15.69
N SER A 213 20.45 16.86 14.76
CA SER A 213 21.47 17.48 13.92
C SER A 213 22.20 18.64 14.59
N TYR A 214 23.44 18.89 14.16
CA TYR A 214 24.18 20.07 14.58
C TYR A 214 23.72 21.34 13.84
N LYS A 215 23.45 22.41 14.59
CA LYS A 215 23.11 23.79 14.17
C LYS A 215 22.85 23.98 12.66
N LYS A 216 23.91 24.12 11.84
CA LYS A 216 23.79 24.41 10.39
C LYS A 216 23.01 23.34 9.61
N ARG A 217 23.15 22.06 9.97
CA ARG A 217 22.39 20.97 9.34
C ARG A 217 20.94 20.97 9.82
N ALA A 218 20.70 21.25 11.10
CA ALA A 218 19.35 21.38 11.64
C ALA A 218 18.54 22.46 10.91
N LEU A 219 19.14 23.62 10.63
CA LEU A 219 18.50 24.69 9.85
C LEU A 219 18.00 24.22 8.48
N LYS A 220 18.70 23.28 7.82
CA LYS A 220 18.26 22.78 6.51
C LYS A 220 16.94 22.01 6.62
N PHE A 221 16.81 21.16 7.65
CA PHE A 221 15.59 20.38 7.86
C PHE A 221 14.43 21.24 8.34
N LEU A 222 14.67 22.21 9.23
CA LEU A 222 13.63 23.14 9.70
C LEU A 222 13.07 24.00 8.56
N LYS A 223 13.94 24.51 7.69
CA LYS A 223 13.50 25.27 6.51
C LYS A 223 12.64 24.46 5.58
N ARG A 224 13.08 23.23 5.26
CA ARG A 224 12.28 22.30 4.45
C ARG A 224 10.91 22.06 5.07
N LEU A 225 10.83 21.88 6.40
CA LEU A 225 9.54 21.70 7.08
C LEU A 225 8.61 22.90 6.85
N VAL A 226 9.10 24.13 7.06
CA VAL A 226 8.28 25.34 6.90
C VAL A 226 7.91 25.62 5.44
N GLU A 227 8.81 25.30 4.50
CA GLU A 227 8.61 25.53 3.07
C GLU A 227 7.71 24.47 2.42
N GLU A 228 7.92 23.19 2.74
CA GLU A 228 7.19 22.06 2.16
C GLU A 228 5.88 21.75 2.92
N PHE A 229 5.83 22.05 4.23
CA PHE A 229 4.69 21.74 5.12
C PHE A 229 4.26 22.95 5.96
N PRO A 230 3.84 24.07 5.35
CA PRO A 230 3.45 25.28 6.08
C PRO A 230 2.23 25.08 6.99
N ASP A 231 1.36 24.12 6.69
CA ASP A 231 0.18 23.81 7.52
C ASP A 231 0.49 22.79 8.64
N SER A 232 1.73 22.31 8.74
CA SER A 232 2.16 21.37 9.78
C SER A 232 1.97 21.97 11.17
N PRO A 233 1.47 21.20 12.16
CA PRO A 233 1.46 21.61 13.56
C PRO A 233 2.85 21.92 14.13
N LEU A 234 3.93 21.54 13.44
CA LEU A 234 5.32 21.77 13.83
C LEU A 234 5.94 22.98 13.14
N ALA A 235 5.24 23.65 12.22
CA ALA A 235 5.81 24.74 11.42
C ALA A 235 6.19 25.96 12.28
N ASP A 236 5.42 26.25 13.31
CA ASP A 236 5.67 27.35 14.23
C ASP A 236 6.83 27.02 15.20
N ASP A 237 6.86 25.81 15.76
CA ASP A 237 7.98 25.25 16.52
C ASP A 237 9.28 25.25 15.70
N ALA A 238 9.21 24.91 14.42
CA ALA A 238 10.34 24.89 13.52
C ALA A 238 10.94 26.28 13.32
N LEU A 239 10.10 27.29 13.07
CA LEU A 239 10.54 28.70 12.95
C LEU A 239 11.11 29.25 14.24
N HIS A 240 10.50 28.90 15.38
CA HIS A 240 11.05 29.30 16.68
C HIS A 240 12.45 28.70 16.88
N ARG A 241 12.62 27.41 16.59
CA ARG A 241 13.91 26.71 16.72
C ARG A 241 14.94 27.22 15.72
N GLU A 242 14.53 27.60 14.52
CA GLU A 242 15.38 28.26 13.53
C GLU A 242 15.95 29.58 14.09
N ALA A 243 15.09 30.43 14.65
CA ALA A 243 15.51 31.69 15.27
C ALA A 243 16.49 31.47 16.42
N GLU A 244 16.23 30.49 17.31
CA GLU A 244 17.18 30.15 18.39
C GLU A 244 18.55 29.74 17.84
N ILE A 245 18.58 28.91 16.80
CA ILE A 245 19.84 28.47 16.20
C ILE A 245 20.58 29.65 15.58
N TYR A 246 19.90 30.56 14.88
CA TYR A 246 20.52 31.76 14.32
C TYR A 246 21.09 32.70 15.39
N LEU A 247 20.37 32.91 16.50
CA LEU A 247 20.90 33.65 17.64
C LEU A 247 22.18 33.01 18.20
N ARG A 248 22.19 31.68 18.35
CA ARG A 248 23.38 30.92 18.80
C ARG A 248 24.52 30.88 17.78
N LEU A 249 24.29 31.32 16.55
CA LEU A 249 25.30 31.49 15.50
C LEU A 249 25.72 32.96 15.32
N GLY A 250 25.08 33.91 16.02
CA GLY A 250 25.33 35.35 15.88
C GLY A 250 24.63 35.99 14.67
N GLU A 251 23.81 35.23 13.93
CA GLU A 251 23.10 35.70 12.73
C GLU A 251 21.77 36.38 13.10
N ARG A 252 21.83 37.47 13.87
CA ARG A 252 20.63 38.15 14.42
C ARG A 252 19.59 38.55 13.37
N GLY A 253 20.02 39.05 12.21
CA GLY A 253 19.09 39.45 11.15
C GLY A 253 18.21 38.30 10.66
N LYS A 254 18.76 37.09 10.52
CA LYS A 254 17.99 35.91 10.11
C LYS A 254 17.10 35.39 11.23
N ALA A 255 17.53 35.53 12.49
CA ALA A 255 16.68 35.21 13.63
C ALA A 255 15.44 36.11 13.67
N GLU A 256 15.61 37.42 13.46
CA GLU A 256 14.49 38.37 13.39
C GLU A 256 13.56 38.08 12.21
N GLU A 257 14.10 37.66 11.07
CA GLU A 257 13.30 37.25 9.91
C GLU A 257 12.43 36.02 10.23
N ALA A 258 13.01 34.97 10.84
CA ALA A 258 12.26 33.79 11.25
C ALA A 258 11.17 34.11 12.29
N LEU A 259 11.46 34.97 13.27
CA LEU A 259 10.47 35.42 14.28
C LEU A 259 9.36 36.29 13.69
N ARG A 260 9.68 37.10 12.67
CA ARG A 260 8.68 37.89 11.93
C ARG A 260 7.76 36.96 11.17
N LEU A 261 8.32 36.01 10.41
CA LEU A 261 7.55 35.02 9.65
C LEU A 261 6.63 34.21 10.57
N LEU A 262 7.15 33.81 11.74
CA LEU A 262 6.38 33.13 12.79
C LEU A 262 5.17 33.95 13.25
N SER A 263 5.37 35.25 13.48
CA SER A 263 4.32 36.14 13.96
C SER A 263 3.28 36.49 12.89
N GLU A 264 3.70 36.53 11.62
CA GLU A 264 2.84 36.84 10.48
C GLU A 264 2.01 35.63 10.03
N ARG A 265 2.62 34.44 9.94
CA ARG A 265 1.95 33.22 9.46
C ARG A 265 1.24 32.44 10.55
N TYR A 266 1.75 32.47 11.78
CA TYR A 266 1.21 31.69 12.91
C TYR A 266 0.89 32.59 14.10
N PRO A 267 -0.02 33.57 13.95
CA PRO A 267 -0.29 34.59 14.97
C PRO A 267 -0.79 34.02 16.31
N ASP A 268 -1.44 32.85 16.28
CA ASP A 268 -1.97 32.16 17.46
C ASP A 268 -0.92 31.30 18.18
N SER A 269 0.25 31.11 17.55
CA SER A 269 1.37 30.33 18.12
C SER A 269 1.75 30.86 19.52
N PRO A 270 2.03 29.98 20.49
CA PRO A 270 2.60 30.37 21.77
C PRO A 270 3.88 31.21 21.64
N TRP A 271 4.64 31.00 20.56
CA TRP A 271 5.90 31.68 20.30
C TRP A 271 5.72 33.10 19.75
N ALA A 272 4.72 33.32 18.90
CA ALA A 272 4.37 34.63 18.34
C ALA A 272 3.93 35.65 19.43
N ARG A 273 3.45 35.16 20.57
CA ARG A 273 3.08 36.01 21.72
C ARG A 273 4.28 36.38 22.61
N ARG A 274 5.34 35.57 22.64
CA ARG A 274 6.56 35.83 23.43
C ARG A 274 7.54 36.80 22.74
N GLY A 275 7.63 36.79 21.42
CA GLY A 275 8.54 37.65 20.64
C GLY A 275 8.20 39.14 20.60
N ARG A 276 7.11 39.57 21.25
CA ARG A 276 6.66 40.98 21.31
C ARG A 276 7.13 41.76 22.55
N ARG A 277 8.00 41.18 23.39
CA ARG A 277 8.56 41.83 24.59
C ARG A 277 10.06 42.03 24.50
#